data_AF-A0A926JVZ7-F1
#
_entry.id   AF-A0A926JVZ7-F1
#
_cell.length_a   1.000
_cell.length_b   1.000
_cell.length_c   1.000
_cell.angle_alpha   90.00
_cell.angle_beta   90.00
_cell.angle_gamma   90.00
#
_symmetry.space_group_name_H-M   'P 1'
#
loop_
_entity.id
_entity.type
_entity.pdbx_description
1 polymer ?
#
loop_
_entity_poly.entity_id
_entity_poly.type
_entity_poly.pdbx_seq_one_letter_code
_entity_poly.pdbx_strand_id
1 'polypeptide(L)'
;MKIYTKEERYLNAKKKLDKIRGFYRHLFWYLVINLFLVIWIGVEAKWDGDQFWNFGTFSTAVFWGIGLLAHAVIVFVPNIFFGRDWEERQIRKFMEKENRRRWE
;
A
#
# COMPACT_ATOMS: atom_id res chain seq x y z
N MET A 1 -25.36 11.49 17.47
CA MET A 1 -25.16 10.98 16.09
C MET A 1 -24.54 12.11 15.28
N LYS A 2 -23.27 12.01 14.84
CA LYS A 2 -22.65 13.07 14.02
C LYS A 2 -23.24 13.00 12.61
N ILE A 3 -23.90 14.06 12.16
CA ILE A 3 -24.43 14.18 10.80
C ILE A 3 -23.29 14.67 9.91
N TYR A 4 -22.61 13.75 9.23
CA TYR A 4 -21.59 14.10 8.23
C TYR A 4 -22.27 14.65 6.99
N THR A 5 -21.71 15.73 6.41
CA THR A 5 -22.24 16.28 5.16
C THR A 5 -21.98 15.30 4.00
N LYS A 6 -22.77 15.39 2.92
CA LYS A 6 -22.57 14.55 1.71
C LYS A 6 -21.15 14.67 1.17
N GLU A 7 -20.58 15.88 1.24
CA GLU A 7 -19.23 16.19 0.76
C GLU A 7 -18.15 15.49 1.60
N GLU A 8 -18.26 15.48 2.93
CA GLU A 8 -17.31 14.79 3.82
C GLU A 8 -17.31 13.27 3.60
N ARG A 9 -18.49 12.67 3.42
CA ARG A 9 -18.62 11.24 3.10
C ARG A 9 -17.98 10.90 1.77
N TYR A 10 -18.18 11.75 0.76
CA TYR A 10 -17.57 11.60 -0.55
C TYR A 10 -16.04 11.70 -0.49
N LEU A 11 -15.51 12.69 0.22
CA LEU A 11 -14.06 12.89 0.33
C LEU A 11 -13.38 11.72 1.05
N ASN A 12 -14.00 11.18 2.10
CA ASN A 12 -13.50 10.00 2.81
C ASN A 12 -13.51 8.74 1.92
N ALA A 13 -14.58 8.54 1.14
CA ALA A 13 -14.64 7.45 0.17
C ALA A 13 -13.56 7.58 -0.91
N LYS A 14 -13.34 8.80 -1.43
CA LYS A 14 -12.30 9.10 -2.42
C LYS A 14 -10.90 8.81 -1.88
N LYS A 15 -10.58 9.25 -0.66
CA LYS A 15 -9.28 8.96 0.00
C LYS A 15 -9.03 7.46 0.15
N LYS A 16 -10.06 6.68 0.50
CA LYS A 16 -9.95 5.21 0.57
C LYS A 16 -9.66 4.60 -0.80
N LEU A 17 -10.38 5.03 -1.83
CA LEU A 17 -10.13 4.60 -3.21
C LEU A 17 -8.70 4.92 -3.68
N ASP A 18 -8.20 6.11 -3.37
CA ASP A 18 -6.85 6.51 -3.78
C ASP A 18 -5.77 5.66 -3.09
N LYS A 19 -5.96 5.29 -1.82
CA LYS A 19 -5.07 4.32 -1.11
C LYS A 19 -5.09 2.95 -1.77
N ILE A 20 -6.28 2.43 -2.10
CA ILE A 20 -6.44 1.13 -2.77
C ILE A 20 -5.79 1.16 -4.16
N ARG A 21 -6.02 2.21 -4.96
CA ARG A 21 -5.34 2.37 -6.26
C ARG A 21 -3.81 2.45 -6.10
N GLY A 22 -3.33 3.13 -5.07
CA GLY A 22 -1.90 3.18 -4.73
C GLY A 22 -1.30 1.80 -4.47
N PHE A 23 -2.02 0.95 -3.72
CA PHE A 23 -1.63 -0.44 -3.49
C PHE A 23 -1.58 -1.24 -4.80
N TYR A 24 -2.62 -1.17 -5.64
CA TYR A 24 -2.63 -1.90 -6.92
C TYR A 24 -1.51 -1.47 -7.87
N ARG A 25 -1.16 -0.18 -7.90
CA ARG A 25 0.00 0.29 -8.67
C ARG A 25 1.31 -0.30 -8.15
N HIS A 26 1.47 -0.39 -6.84
CA HIS A 26 2.66 -1.03 -6.24
C HIS A 26 2.69 -2.54 -6.54
N LEU A 27 1.57 -3.25 -6.36
CA LEU A 27 1.43 -4.65 -6.72
C LEU A 27 1.72 -4.92 -8.20
N PHE A 28 1.22 -4.07 -9.09
CA PHE A 28 1.46 -4.18 -10.53
C PHE A 28 2.96 -4.12 -10.84
N TRP A 29 3.67 -3.10 -10.37
CA TRP A 29 5.10 -2.99 -10.59
C TRP A 29 5.90 -4.10 -9.91
N TYR A 30 5.48 -4.54 -8.72
CA TYR A 30 6.06 -5.70 -8.06
C TYR A 30 5.98 -6.94 -8.96
N LEU A 31 4.82 -7.25 -9.54
CA LEU A 31 4.66 -8.41 -10.42
C LEU A 31 5.45 -8.26 -11.72
N VAL A 32 5.38 -7.11 -12.38
CA VAL A 32 6.08 -6.86 -13.66
C VAL A 32 7.59 -7.00 -13.50
N ILE A 33 8.17 -6.36 -12.48
CA ILE A 33 9.62 -6.36 -12.26
C ILE A 33 10.10 -7.74 -11.83
N ASN A 34 9.41 -8.40 -10.89
CA ASN A 34 9.83 -9.72 -10.44
C ASN A 34 9.68 -10.78 -11.54
N LEU A 35 8.62 -10.72 -12.35
CA LEU A 35 8.48 -11.62 -13.49
C LEU A 35 9.61 -11.40 -14.51
N PHE A 36 9.92 -10.14 -14.82
CA PHE A 36 11.04 -9.81 -15.69
C PHE A 36 12.38 -10.35 -15.15
N LEU A 37 12.67 -10.17 -13.86
CA LEU A 37 13.89 -10.67 -13.22
C LEU A 37 13.98 -12.20 -13.26
N VAL A 38 12.89 -12.90 -12.93
CA VAL A 38 12.86 -14.37 -12.95
C VAL A 38 13.10 -14.91 -14.36
N ILE A 39 12.47 -14.32 -15.38
CA ILE A 39 12.68 -14.72 -16.77
C ILE A 39 14.12 -14.42 -17.20
N TRP A 40 14.63 -13.23 -16.88
CA TRP A 40 15.99 -12.82 -17.22
C TRP A 40 17.04 -13.77 -16.63
N ILE A 41 16.94 -14.06 -15.32
CA ILE A 41 17.85 -14.98 -14.62
C ILE A 41 17.68 -16.40 -15.17
N GLY A 42 16.45 -16.84 -15.46
CA GLY A 42 16.18 -18.13 -16.08
C GLY A 42 16.84 -18.30 -17.45
N VAL A 43 16.79 -17.26 -18.29
CA VAL A 43 17.47 -17.26 -19.60
C VAL A 43 18.99 -17.31 -19.44
N GLU A 44 19.56 -16.48 -18.55
CA GLU A 44 21.00 -16.45 -18.28
C GLU A 44 21.51 -17.79 -17.75
N ALA A 45 20.77 -18.40 -16.83
CA ALA A 45 21.05 -19.72 -16.28
C ALA A 45 20.72 -20.87 -17.23
N LYS A 46 20.23 -20.59 -18.46
CA LYS A 46 19.73 -21.58 -19.42
C LYS A 46 18.69 -22.54 -18.85
N TRP A 47 17.94 -22.09 -17.86
CA TRP A 47 16.99 -22.89 -17.08
C TRP A 47 17.63 -24.10 -16.39
N ASP A 48 18.95 -24.06 -16.16
CA ASP A 48 19.67 -25.06 -15.39
C ASP A 48 19.28 -24.96 -13.91
N GLY A 49 18.85 -26.09 -13.35
CA GLY A 49 18.18 -26.15 -12.05
C GLY A 49 19.06 -25.65 -10.91
N ASP A 50 20.35 -25.96 -10.93
CA ASP A 50 21.25 -25.63 -9.82
C ASP A 50 21.57 -24.13 -9.73
N GLN A 51 21.58 -23.42 -10.86
CA GLN A 51 21.83 -21.98 -10.92
C GLN A 51 20.54 -21.18 -10.74
N PHE A 52 19.41 -21.67 -11.27
CA PHE A 52 18.13 -20.98 -11.22
C PHE A 52 17.47 -21.01 -9.84
N TRP A 53 17.49 -22.17 -9.15
CA TRP A 53 16.84 -22.35 -7.84
C TRP A 53 17.62 -21.73 -6.67
N ASN A 54 18.63 -20.91 -6.94
CA ASN A 54 19.37 -20.19 -5.92
C ASN A 54 18.46 -19.19 -5.19
N PHE A 55 18.61 -19.07 -3.87
CA PHE A 55 17.89 -18.10 -3.05
C PHE A 55 18.04 -16.66 -3.57
N GLY A 56 19.18 -16.32 -4.18
CA GLY A 56 19.42 -15.02 -4.81
C GLY A 56 18.44 -14.67 -5.94
N THR A 57 17.94 -15.66 -6.68
CA THR A 57 16.94 -15.44 -7.74
C THR A 57 15.63 -14.91 -7.18
N PHE A 58 15.26 -15.35 -5.98
CA PHE A 58 13.99 -15.02 -5.34
C PHE A 58 14.11 -13.98 -4.23
N SER A 59 15.32 -13.66 -3.77
CA SER A 59 15.53 -12.76 -2.63
C SER A 59 14.90 -11.40 -2.85
N THR A 60 15.00 -10.84 -4.06
CA THR A 60 14.36 -9.57 -4.42
C THR A 60 12.84 -9.64 -4.26
N ALA A 61 12.21 -10.70 -4.76
CA ALA A 61 10.77 -10.93 -4.62
C ALA A 61 10.38 -11.09 -3.15
N VAL A 62 11.17 -11.83 -2.36
CA VAL A 62 10.89 -12.06 -0.94
C VAL A 62 10.93 -10.75 -0.16
N PHE A 63 12.02 -9.97 -0.25
CA PHE A 63 12.15 -8.73 0.51
C PHE A 63 11.13 -7.67 0.10
N TRP A 64 10.88 -7.51 -1.21
CA TRP A 64 9.84 -6.60 -1.69
C TRP A 64 8.43 -7.10 -1.33
N GLY A 65 8.23 -8.42 -1.31
CA GLY A 65 6.98 -9.06 -0.91
C GLY A 65 6.62 -8.75 0.54
N ILE A 66 7.59 -8.70 1.45
CA ILE A 66 7.38 -8.25 2.83
C ILE A 66 6.88 -6.79 2.87
N GLY A 67 7.51 -5.89 2.10
CA GLY A 67 7.08 -4.50 2.00
C GLY A 67 5.67 -4.35 1.39
N LEU A 68 5.35 -5.16 0.39
CA LEU A 68 4.04 -5.20 -0.24
C LEU A 68 2.96 -5.71 0.73
N LEU A 69 3.25 -6.76 1.50
CA LEU A 69 2.37 -7.27 2.55
C LEU A 69 2.13 -6.21 3.64
N ALA A 70 3.17 -5.51 4.09
CA ALA A 70 3.02 -4.41 5.04
C ALA A 70 2.10 -3.30 4.47
N HIS A 71 2.28 -2.93 3.20
CA HIS A 71 1.40 -1.95 2.54
C HIS A 71 -0.05 -2.46 2.43
N ALA A 72 -0.25 -3.75 2.14
CA ALA A 72 -1.57 -4.36 2.11
C ALA A 72 -2.26 -4.28 3.48
N VAL A 73 -1.55 -4.63 4.56
CA VAL A 73 -2.07 -4.54 5.93
C VAL A 73 -2.49 -3.11 6.27
N ILE A 74 -1.69 -2.11 5.91
CA ILE A 74 -2.00 -0.69 6.14
C ILE A 74 -3.23 -0.23 5.36
N VAL A 75 -3.40 -0.69 4.11
CA VAL A 75 -4.49 -0.26 3.23
C VAL A 75 -5.81 -0.97 3.55
N PHE A 76 -5.77 -2.29 3.78
CA PHE A 76 -6.97 -3.11 3.94
C PHE A 76 -7.34 -3.36 5.40
N VAL A 77 -6.38 -3.26 6.33
CA VAL A 77 -6.63 -3.51 7.75
C VAL A 77 -6.20 -2.33 8.64
N PRO A 78 -6.81 -1.14 8.46
CA PRO A 78 -6.44 0.06 9.21
C PRO A 78 -6.61 -0.07 10.73
N ASN A 79 -7.40 -1.04 11.20
CA ASN A 79 -7.68 -1.25 12.62
C ASN A 79 -6.60 -2.01 13.41
N ILE A 80 -5.62 -2.65 12.76
CA ILE A 80 -4.62 -3.49 13.48
C ILE A 80 -3.56 -2.64 14.18
N PHE A 81 -3.06 -1.58 13.56
CA PHE A 81 -1.91 -0.82 14.09
C PHE A 81 -2.27 0.45 14.86
N PHE A 82 -3.35 1.15 14.48
CA PHE A 82 -3.68 2.45 15.10
C PHE A 82 -5.12 2.56 15.63
N GLY A 83 -6.00 1.59 15.34
CA GLY A 83 -7.38 1.58 15.84
C GLY A 83 -8.24 2.75 15.34
N ARG A 84 -9.57 2.59 15.38
CA ARG A 84 -10.52 3.65 14.99
C ARG A 84 -10.28 4.95 15.75
N ASP A 85 -9.84 4.89 17.00
CA ASP A 85 -9.63 6.07 17.85
C ASP A 85 -8.48 6.96 17.37
N TRP A 86 -7.37 6.41 16.88
CA TRP A 86 -6.30 7.23 16.32
C TRP A 86 -6.73 7.88 15.02
N GLU A 87 -7.42 7.14 14.15
CA GLU A 87 -7.93 7.68 12.88
C GLU A 87 -8.93 8.82 13.16
N GLU A 88 -9.82 8.64 14.12
CA GLU A 88 -10.77 9.67 14.56
C GLU A 88 -10.08 10.89 15.18
N ARG A 89 -8.96 10.70 15.91
CA ARG A 89 -8.14 11.80 16.44
C ARG A 89 -7.44 12.57 15.33
N GLN A 90 -6.89 11.90 14.32
CA GLN A 90 -6.20 12.56 13.21
C GLN A 90 -7.17 13.35 12.33
N ILE A 91 -8.34 12.80 12.03
CA ILE A 91 -9.38 13.51 11.29
C ILE A 91 -9.79 14.77 12.06
N ARG A 92 -10.01 14.66 13.37
CA ARG A 92 -10.38 15.81 14.22
C ARG A 92 -9.30 16.90 14.25
N LYS A 93 -8.03 16.51 14.40
CA LYS A 93 -6.88 17.43 14.30
C LYS A 93 -6.82 18.12 12.94
N PHE A 94 -7.08 17.39 11.85
CA PHE A 94 -7.06 17.95 10.50
C PHE A 94 -8.18 18.98 10.30
N MET A 95 -9.40 18.67 10.76
CA MET A 95 -10.56 19.58 10.71
C MET A 95 -10.34 20.84 11.56
N GLU A 96 -9.78 20.71 12.77
CA GLU A 96 -9.44 21.86 13.61
C GLU A 96 -8.38 22.76 12.96
N LYS A 97 -7.39 22.17 12.29
CA LYS A 97 -6.34 22.92 11.59
C LYS A 97 -6.87 23.65 10.36
N GLU A 98 -7.80 23.05 9.62
CA GLU A 98 -8.49 23.69 8.50
C GLU A 98 -9.37 24.85 8.97
N ASN A 99 -10.17 24.64 10.03
CA ASN A 99 -10.98 25.71 10.60
C ASN A 99 -10.11 26.88 11.03
N ARG A 100 -9.03 26.65 11.81
CA ARG A 100 -8.15 27.71 12.27
C ARG A 100 -7.57 28.55 11.13
N ARG A 101 -7.17 27.90 10.02
CA ARG A 101 -6.63 28.55 8.83
C ARG A 101 -7.67 29.33 8.01
N ARG A 102 -8.96 29.11 8.25
CA ARG A 102 -10.06 29.83 7.59
C ARG A 102 -10.46 31.12 8.34
N TRP A 103 -10.02 31.26 9.59
CA TRP A 103 -10.29 32.42 10.46
C TRP A 103 -9.06 33.33 10.66
N GLU A 104 -7.94 32.98 10.03
CA GLU A 104 -6.74 33.81 9.85
C GLU A 104 -6.71 34.35 8.42
#